data_AF-A0A2V8ME32-F1
#
_entry.id   AF-A0A2V8ME32-F1
#
_cell.length_a   1.000
_cell.length_b   1.000
_cell.length_c   1.000
_cell.angle_alpha   90.00
_cell.angle_beta   90.00
_cell.angle_gamma   90.00
#
_symmetry.space_group_name_H-M   'P 1'
#
loop_
_entity.id
_entity.type
_entity.pdbx_description
1 polymer ?
#
loop_
_entity_poly.entity_id
_entity_poly.type
_entity_poly.pdbx_seq_one_letter_code
_entity_poly.pdbx_strand_id
1 'polypeptide(L)'
;MRSHELARLNPEKVAEPLRPVLIDRLHLFGELEAAVRLFETTGVPDNLRGHWLDCIDHVVRSRRKDLLLRLLKLRHSSEGERQDFRFAARLLLADESDALRMIEAESLAALQDLDGDPAIELAYALLEGQWPALGILVSHGLVAHRPLFDAEILFDALLETRDKLNLPPDDPLQTVLDERFEESIEAHRDSEALKMAHDRREAKNRELSDAHSKLARMQTELESKERQAERPRAVAALPVPVQPATDMAPVNELRRRMASLKEELKQRHSERNQLRQELKAALETVEELRQKETLDTATEEAESIEEGLLDEPEPMGVQPVRVPEFSQKFRESLDELPSRTVRHSMVLIGRLAAGESGAFTGIKRLKTNRDIVRQRVGADYRLLFRLHSKTIELLALIPRRDLERKIRSLTTA
;
A
#
# COMPACT_ATOMS: atom_id res chain seq x y z
N MET A 1 5.45 29.78 8.42
CA MET A 1 6.17 29.66 9.70
C MET A 1 7.21 28.56 9.57
N ARG A 2 8.37 28.72 10.19
CA ARG A 2 9.45 27.72 10.26
C ARG A 2 9.14 26.69 11.34
N SER A 3 9.76 25.50 11.27
CA SER A 3 9.53 24.37 12.19
C SER A 3 9.52 24.77 13.67
N HIS A 4 10.60 25.42 14.12
CA HIS A 4 10.77 25.83 15.52
C HIS A 4 9.76 26.89 15.99
N GLU A 5 9.16 27.66 15.08
CA GLU A 5 8.13 28.63 15.42
C GLU A 5 6.79 27.94 15.68
N LEU A 6 6.48 26.91 14.88
CA LEU A 6 5.29 26.07 15.07
C LEU A 6 5.38 25.26 16.36
N ALA A 7 6.55 24.67 16.64
CA ALA A 7 6.77 23.87 17.86
C ALA A 7 6.63 24.67 19.18
N ARG A 8 6.74 26.00 19.10
CA ARG A 8 6.62 26.94 20.25
C ARG A 8 5.22 27.53 20.41
N LEU A 9 4.29 27.26 19.49
CA LEU A 9 2.92 27.71 19.63
C LEU A 9 2.30 27.12 20.91
N ASN A 10 1.54 27.94 21.64
CA ASN A 10 0.76 27.45 22.76
C ASN A 10 -0.49 26.72 22.21
N PRO A 11 -0.64 25.40 22.44
CA PRO A 11 -1.75 24.60 21.92
C PRO A 11 -3.14 25.15 22.28
N GLU A 12 -3.29 25.75 23.46
CA GLU A 12 -4.58 26.30 23.93
C GLU A 12 -5.03 27.52 23.13
N LYS A 13 -4.08 28.28 22.59
CA LYS A 13 -4.34 29.49 21.80
C LYS A 13 -4.60 29.19 20.33
N VAL A 14 -4.42 27.94 19.90
CA VAL A 14 -4.69 27.52 18.53
C VAL A 14 -6.18 27.20 18.40
N ALA A 15 -6.83 27.93 17.48
CA ALA A 15 -8.24 27.70 17.16
C ALA A 15 -8.45 26.24 16.74
N GLU A 16 -9.54 25.64 17.22
CA GLU A 16 -9.83 24.22 17.03
C GLU A 16 -9.75 23.74 15.56
N PRO A 17 -10.26 24.48 14.55
CA PRO A 17 -10.16 24.09 13.15
C PRO A 17 -8.73 24.04 12.60
N LEU A 18 -7.77 24.73 13.24
CA LEU A 18 -6.37 24.79 12.81
C LEU A 18 -5.50 23.72 13.48
N ARG A 19 -6.02 23.01 14.49
CA ARG A 19 -5.27 21.98 15.23
C ARG A 19 -4.87 20.79 14.35
N PRO A 20 -5.73 20.23 13.48
CA PRO A 20 -5.33 19.18 12.54
C PRO A 20 -4.14 19.61 11.67
N VAL A 21 -4.26 20.79 11.05
CA VAL A 21 -3.23 21.37 10.17
C VAL A 21 -1.92 21.58 10.92
N LEU A 22 -1.98 22.03 12.17
CA LEU A 22 -0.79 22.20 12.99
C LEU A 22 -0.13 20.85 13.29
N ILE A 23 -0.89 19.82 13.66
CA ILE A 23 -0.37 18.48 13.95
C ILE A 23 0.33 17.90 12.70
N ASP A 24 -0.31 17.97 11.54
CA ASP A 24 0.27 17.46 10.28
C ASP A 24 1.59 18.17 9.94
N ARG A 25 1.66 19.49 10.19
CA ARG A 25 2.90 20.25 10.00
C ARG A 25 3.98 19.85 11.00
N LEU A 26 3.63 19.61 12.27
CA LEU A 26 4.59 19.16 13.28
C LEU A 26 5.12 17.75 12.94
N HIS A 27 4.28 16.85 12.43
CA HIS A 27 4.72 15.54 11.93
C HIS A 27 5.68 15.68 10.75
N LEU A 28 5.31 16.48 9.74
CA LEU A 28 6.14 16.72 8.55
C LEU A 28 7.53 17.25 8.91
N PHE A 29 7.64 18.07 9.95
CA PHE A 29 8.91 18.61 10.41
C PHE A 29 9.62 17.77 11.48
N GLY A 30 9.06 16.63 11.90
CA GLY A 30 9.65 15.77 12.93
C GLY A 30 9.59 16.34 14.36
N GLU A 31 8.76 17.36 14.60
CA GLU A 31 8.59 18.02 15.90
C GLU A 31 7.65 17.22 16.83
N LEU A 32 7.96 15.93 17.03
CA LEU A 32 7.08 14.97 17.71
C LEU A 32 6.75 15.37 19.15
N GLU A 33 7.72 15.93 19.86
CA GLU A 33 7.53 16.41 21.22
C GLU A 33 6.43 17.49 21.29
N ALA A 34 6.38 18.38 20.29
CA ALA A 34 5.37 19.43 20.22
C ALA A 34 3.99 18.86 19.84
N ALA A 35 3.95 17.87 18.95
CA ALA A 35 2.72 17.17 18.60
C ALA A 35 2.12 16.44 19.82
N VAL A 36 2.94 15.73 20.59
CA VAL A 36 2.50 15.06 21.83
C VAL A 36 1.99 16.07 22.86
N ARG A 37 2.70 17.18 23.07
CA ARG A 37 2.23 18.25 23.98
C ARG A 37 0.87 18.82 23.57
N LEU A 38 0.62 18.94 22.26
CA LEU A 38 -0.66 19.39 21.75
C LEU A 38 -1.77 18.43 22.18
N PHE A 39 -1.60 17.13 21.95
CA PHE A 39 -2.57 16.11 22.39
C PHE A 39 -2.74 16.04 23.91
N GLU A 40 -1.67 16.22 24.69
CA GLU A 40 -1.76 16.28 26.15
C GLU A 40 -2.62 17.47 26.64
N THR A 41 -2.60 18.56 25.88
CA THR A 41 -3.35 19.78 26.21
C THR A 41 -4.80 19.70 25.72
N THR A 42 -5.02 19.22 24.50
CA THR A 42 -6.33 19.23 23.85
C THR A 42 -7.13 17.96 24.07
N GLY A 43 -6.50 16.92 24.61
CA GLY A 43 -7.03 15.55 24.57
C GLY A 43 -7.05 14.99 23.15
N VAL A 44 -7.76 13.86 22.98
CA VAL A 44 -7.97 13.18 21.70
C VAL A 44 -9.46 13.16 21.36
N PRO A 45 -10.06 14.30 20.98
CA PRO A 45 -11.42 14.33 20.45
C PRO A 45 -11.52 13.56 19.13
N ASP A 46 -12.73 13.16 18.74
CA ASP A 46 -12.95 12.29 17.57
C ASP A 46 -12.37 12.84 16.26
N ASN A 47 -12.43 14.16 16.07
CA ASN A 47 -11.85 14.85 14.90
C ASN A 47 -10.31 14.82 14.86
N LEU A 48 -9.64 14.54 15.98
CA LEU A 48 -8.19 14.41 16.08
C LEU A 48 -7.73 12.95 16.20
N ARG A 49 -8.65 11.98 16.22
CA ARG A 49 -8.34 10.57 16.40
C ARG A 49 -7.39 10.03 15.31
N GLY A 50 -7.64 10.37 14.04
CA GLY A 50 -6.76 9.98 12.94
C GLY A 50 -5.34 10.50 13.12
N HIS A 51 -5.22 11.81 13.36
CA HIS A 51 -3.93 12.47 13.60
C HIS A 51 -3.19 11.93 14.84
N TRP A 52 -3.92 11.46 15.86
CA TRP A 52 -3.33 10.83 17.02
C TRP A 52 -2.74 9.45 16.69
N LEU A 53 -3.43 8.64 15.90
CA LEU A 53 -2.89 7.36 15.39
C LEU A 53 -1.64 7.61 14.53
N ASP A 54 -1.68 8.61 13.65
CA ASP A 54 -0.52 8.99 12.85
C ASP A 54 0.65 9.42 13.74
N CYS A 55 0.38 10.16 14.83
CA CYS A 55 1.40 10.58 15.79
C CYS A 55 2.07 9.37 16.47
N ILE A 56 1.28 8.36 16.84
CA ILE A 56 1.79 7.09 17.38
C ILE A 56 2.73 6.44 16.37
N ASP A 57 2.35 6.32 15.10
CA ASP A 57 3.20 5.72 14.06
C ASP A 57 4.55 6.46 13.92
N HIS A 58 4.53 7.80 13.91
CA HIS A 58 5.77 8.59 13.81
C HIS A 58 6.66 8.44 15.05
N VAL A 59 6.06 8.37 16.24
CA VAL A 59 6.77 8.13 17.51
C VAL A 59 7.38 6.73 17.55
N VAL A 60 6.66 5.72 17.06
CA VAL A 60 7.14 4.33 16.96
C VAL A 60 8.34 4.25 16.02
N ARG A 61 8.23 4.83 14.81
CA ARG A 61 9.33 4.94 13.84
C ARG A 61 10.57 5.61 14.41
N SER A 62 10.37 6.65 15.23
CA SER A 62 11.44 7.38 15.92
C SER A 62 11.94 6.68 17.18
N ARG A 63 11.38 5.52 17.54
CA ARG A 63 11.70 4.70 18.72
C ARG A 63 11.65 5.47 20.05
N ARG A 64 10.78 6.48 20.14
CA ARG A 64 10.61 7.32 21.33
C ARG A 64 9.61 6.68 22.30
N LYS A 65 10.08 5.67 23.06
CA LYS A 65 9.27 4.95 24.07
C LYS A 65 8.59 5.89 25.06
N ASP A 66 9.29 6.95 25.47
CA ASP A 66 8.81 7.97 26.39
C ASP A 66 7.58 8.73 25.86
N LEU A 67 7.61 9.11 24.58
CA LEU A 67 6.50 9.79 23.91
C LEU A 67 5.32 8.85 23.67
N LEU A 68 5.59 7.59 23.31
CA LEU A 68 4.54 6.60 23.11
C LEU A 68 3.75 6.39 24.40
N LEU A 69 4.43 6.19 25.53
CA LEU A 69 3.78 6.04 26.83
C LEU A 69 2.93 7.26 27.22
N ARG A 70 3.31 8.47 26.80
CA ARG A 70 2.53 9.69 27.03
C ARG A 70 1.26 9.70 26.18
N LEU A 71 1.37 9.41 24.88
CA LEU A 71 0.22 9.32 23.98
C LEU A 71 -0.78 8.25 24.42
N LEU A 72 -0.30 7.08 24.84
CA LEU A 72 -1.15 5.98 25.30
C LEU A 72 -1.87 6.28 26.62
N LYS A 73 -1.38 7.19 27.46
CA LYS A 73 -2.07 7.61 28.69
C LYS A 73 -3.28 8.50 28.42
N LEU A 74 -3.33 9.17 27.26
CA LEU A 74 -4.40 10.11 26.91
C LEU A 74 -5.74 9.42 26.67
N ARG A 75 -5.71 8.15 26.25
CA ARG A 75 -6.87 7.28 26.23
C ARG A 75 -6.72 6.34 27.42
N HIS A 76 -7.68 6.33 28.35
CA HIS A 76 -7.66 5.38 29.47
C HIS A 76 -7.94 3.97 28.93
N SER A 77 -6.93 3.35 28.32
CA SER A 77 -7.07 2.03 27.75
C SER A 77 -7.15 1.01 28.88
N SER A 78 -8.34 0.45 29.07
CA SER A 78 -8.49 -0.89 29.64
C SER A 78 -7.57 -1.85 28.88
N GLU A 79 -7.19 -2.96 29.49
CA GLU A 79 -6.25 -3.93 28.92
C GLU A 79 -6.71 -4.45 27.54
N GLY A 80 -8.01 -4.41 27.25
CA GLY A 80 -8.60 -4.72 25.94
C GLY A 80 -8.31 -3.69 24.84
N GLU A 81 -8.35 -2.38 25.15
CA GLU A 81 -8.00 -1.34 24.16
C GLU A 81 -6.50 -1.32 23.85
N ARG A 82 -5.65 -1.94 24.67
CA ARG A 82 -4.22 -2.07 24.37
C ARG A 82 -3.94 -3.05 23.23
N GLN A 83 -4.87 -3.98 22.97
CA GLN A 83 -4.80 -4.89 21.83
C GLN A 83 -5.21 -4.20 20.52
N ASP A 84 -5.93 -3.07 20.59
CA ASP A 84 -6.27 -2.24 19.43
C ASP A 84 -5.07 -1.41 18.91
N PHE A 85 -3.96 -1.36 19.66
CA PHE A 85 -2.74 -0.73 19.16
C PHE A 85 -2.03 -1.63 18.16
N ARG A 86 -1.61 -1.01 17.05
CA ARG A 86 -0.77 -1.64 16.03
C ARG A 86 0.38 -2.41 16.64
N PHE A 87 0.71 -3.54 16.02
CA PHE A 87 1.72 -4.47 16.53
C PHE A 87 3.07 -3.78 16.85
N ALA A 88 3.50 -2.84 16.00
CA ALA A 88 4.75 -2.09 16.18
C ALA A 88 4.82 -1.29 17.50
N ALA A 89 3.70 -0.70 17.95
CA ALA A 89 3.65 0.05 19.21
C ALA A 89 3.77 -0.90 20.42
N ARG A 90 3.08 -2.04 20.36
CA ARG A 90 3.17 -3.08 21.41
C ARG A 90 4.60 -3.62 21.49
N LEU A 91 5.21 -3.91 20.34
CA LEU A 91 6.57 -4.44 20.25
C LEU A 91 7.63 -3.46 20.79
N LEU A 92 7.46 -2.15 20.53
CA LEU A 92 8.37 -1.13 21.05
C LEU A 92 8.36 -1.05 22.58
N LEU A 93 7.23 -1.32 23.22
CA LEU A 93 7.08 -1.27 24.68
C LEU A 93 7.48 -2.57 25.37
N ALA A 94 7.57 -3.68 24.63
CA ALA A 94 7.93 -4.97 25.18
C ALA A 94 9.40 -5.03 25.63
N ASP A 95 9.65 -5.80 26.69
CA ASP A 95 10.98 -6.27 27.04
C ASP A 95 11.42 -7.41 26.09
N GLU A 96 12.71 -7.73 26.02
CA GLU A 96 13.23 -8.67 25.01
C GLU A 96 12.57 -10.06 25.04
N SER A 97 12.30 -10.61 26.23
CA SER A 97 11.63 -11.91 26.39
C SER A 97 10.18 -11.90 25.93
N ASP A 98 9.53 -10.75 26.02
CA ASP A 98 8.12 -10.59 25.68
C ASP A 98 7.99 -10.30 24.18
N ALA A 99 8.91 -9.49 23.65
CA ALA A 99 9.00 -9.19 22.24
C ALA A 99 9.15 -10.45 21.39
N LEU A 100 10.01 -11.40 21.77
CA LEU A 100 10.16 -12.65 21.02
C LEU A 100 8.86 -13.48 21.01
N ARG A 101 8.18 -13.58 22.17
CA ARG A 101 6.90 -14.28 22.27
C ARG A 101 5.82 -13.62 21.44
N MET A 102 5.81 -12.29 21.39
CA MET A 102 4.89 -11.51 20.57
C MET A 102 5.17 -11.69 19.07
N ILE A 103 6.44 -11.66 18.66
CA ILE A 103 6.84 -11.92 17.27
C ILE A 103 6.40 -13.32 16.85
N GLU A 104 6.60 -14.34 17.69
CA GLU A 104 6.17 -15.71 17.40
C GLU A 104 4.65 -15.80 17.23
N ALA A 105 3.89 -15.20 18.14
CA ALA A 105 2.43 -15.20 18.08
C ALA A 105 1.89 -14.47 16.83
N GLU A 106 2.45 -13.30 16.50
CA GLU A 106 2.06 -12.52 15.32
C GLU A 106 2.49 -13.24 14.02
N SER A 107 3.64 -13.92 14.02
CA SER A 107 4.09 -14.75 12.89
C SER A 107 3.12 -15.92 12.65
N LEU A 108 2.66 -16.59 13.71
CA LEU A 108 1.67 -17.66 13.58
C LEU A 108 0.33 -17.13 13.04
N ALA A 109 -0.12 -15.96 13.49
CA ALA A 109 -1.33 -15.32 12.97
C ALA A 109 -1.17 -14.94 11.48
N ALA A 110 -0.03 -14.36 11.12
CA ALA A 110 0.33 -14.04 9.73
C ALA A 110 0.36 -15.28 8.82
N LEU A 111 0.81 -16.43 9.31
CA LEU A 111 0.80 -17.68 8.53
C LEU A 111 -0.61 -18.26 8.32
N GLN A 112 -1.57 -17.91 9.18
CA GLN A 112 -2.97 -18.32 9.01
C GLN A 112 -3.70 -17.45 7.97
N ASP A 113 -3.27 -16.20 7.81
CA ASP A 113 -3.79 -15.26 6.81
C ASP A 113 -2.65 -14.40 6.23
N LEU A 114 -1.97 -14.97 5.23
CA LEU A 114 -0.81 -14.34 4.58
C LEU A 114 -1.17 -13.07 3.78
N ASP A 115 -2.43 -12.96 3.36
CA ASP A 115 -2.95 -11.81 2.62
C ASP A 115 -3.51 -10.72 3.55
N GLY A 116 -3.79 -11.07 4.81
CA GLY A 116 -4.31 -10.15 5.82
C GLY A 116 -3.30 -9.12 6.32
N ASP A 117 -3.80 -8.11 7.01
CA ASP A 117 -2.98 -7.04 7.59
C ASP A 117 -1.87 -7.50 8.56
N PRO A 118 -2.02 -8.56 9.38
CA PRO A 118 -1.00 -8.96 10.36
C PRO A 118 0.38 -9.25 9.78
N ALA A 119 0.44 -9.88 8.61
CA ALA A 119 1.71 -10.19 7.93
C ALA A 119 2.46 -8.92 7.50
N ILE A 120 1.74 -7.91 6.98
CA ILE A 120 2.31 -6.61 6.62
C ILE A 120 2.72 -5.82 7.87
N GLU A 121 1.86 -5.80 8.90
CA GLU A 121 2.18 -5.11 10.16
C GLU A 121 3.42 -5.68 10.82
N LEU A 122 3.57 -7.01 10.85
CA LEU A 122 4.75 -7.70 11.35
C LEU A 122 6.01 -7.28 10.58
N ALA A 123 5.94 -7.24 9.24
CA ALA A 123 7.08 -6.87 8.41
C ALA A 123 7.54 -5.43 8.69
N TYR A 124 6.64 -4.46 8.68
CA TYR A 124 6.98 -3.07 9.00
C TYR A 124 7.48 -2.89 10.43
N ALA A 125 6.84 -3.54 11.40
CA ALA A 125 7.26 -3.49 12.80
C ALA A 125 8.70 -3.99 12.99
N LEU A 126 9.10 -5.03 12.25
CA LEU A 126 10.45 -5.57 12.30
C LEU A 126 11.45 -4.70 11.54
N LEU A 127 11.10 -4.21 10.33
CA LEU A 127 11.96 -3.33 9.52
C LEU A 127 12.29 -2.02 10.27
N GLU A 128 11.28 -1.38 10.85
CA GLU A 128 11.44 -0.09 11.55
C GLU A 128 11.89 -0.27 13.01
N GLY A 129 11.72 -1.47 13.57
CA GLY A 129 11.96 -1.83 14.98
C GLY A 129 13.34 -2.41 15.29
N GLN A 130 13.46 -3.10 16.43
CA GLN A 130 14.75 -3.55 16.98
C GLN A 130 15.47 -4.61 16.12
N TRP A 131 14.75 -5.33 15.25
CA TRP A 131 15.29 -6.43 14.44
C TRP A 131 15.17 -6.18 12.93
N PRO A 132 15.81 -5.14 12.38
CA PRO A 132 15.68 -4.76 10.97
C PRO A 132 16.15 -5.86 10.02
N ALA A 133 17.19 -6.62 10.38
CA ALA A 133 17.67 -7.75 9.58
C ALA A 133 16.64 -8.89 9.50
N LEU A 134 15.90 -9.16 10.59
CA LEU A 134 14.79 -10.11 10.58
C LEU A 134 13.63 -9.57 9.73
N GLY A 135 13.35 -8.27 9.83
CA GLY A 135 12.36 -7.60 8.99
C GLY A 135 12.63 -7.74 7.50
N ILE A 136 13.89 -7.66 7.07
CA ILE A 136 14.29 -7.89 5.67
C ILE A 136 13.94 -9.33 5.25
N LEU A 137 14.30 -10.33 6.05
CA LEU A 137 14.01 -11.74 5.74
C LEU A 137 12.52 -12.05 5.70
N VAL A 138 11.73 -11.48 6.63
CA VAL A 138 10.26 -11.63 6.63
C VAL A 138 9.66 -10.97 5.39
N SER A 139 10.09 -9.75 5.08
CA SER A 139 9.62 -8.99 3.92
C SER A 139 9.95 -9.72 2.61
N HIS A 140 11.10 -10.40 2.51
CA HIS A 140 11.44 -11.24 1.36
C HIS A 140 10.36 -12.29 1.06
N GLY A 141 9.85 -12.95 2.10
CA GLY A 141 8.78 -13.93 1.95
C GLY A 141 7.46 -13.31 1.50
N LEU A 142 7.17 -12.08 1.91
CA LEU A 142 5.89 -11.43 1.64
C LEU A 142 5.83 -10.74 0.27
N VAL A 143 6.91 -10.10 -0.16
CA VAL A 143 6.98 -9.36 -1.44
C VAL A 143 6.60 -10.25 -2.63
N ALA A 144 6.93 -11.53 -2.60
CA ALA A 144 6.60 -12.47 -3.68
C ALA A 144 5.11 -12.80 -3.79
N HIS A 145 4.36 -12.71 -2.68
CA HIS A 145 2.98 -13.19 -2.59
C HIS A 145 1.95 -12.06 -2.51
N ARG A 146 2.38 -10.83 -2.22
CA ARG A 146 1.50 -9.68 -2.07
C ARG A 146 1.04 -9.08 -3.40
N PRO A 147 -0.13 -8.41 -3.43
CA PRO A 147 -0.50 -7.53 -4.55
C PRO A 147 0.64 -6.57 -4.90
N LEU A 148 0.81 -6.28 -6.20
CA LEU A 148 1.99 -5.57 -6.70
C LEU A 148 2.22 -4.21 -6.00
N PHE A 149 1.15 -3.45 -5.78
CA PHE A 149 1.21 -2.16 -5.09
C PHE A 149 1.75 -2.30 -3.65
N ASP A 150 1.22 -3.25 -2.88
CA ASP A 150 1.67 -3.49 -1.50
C ASP A 150 3.11 -4.04 -1.47
N ALA A 151 3.44 -4.89 -2.43
CA ALA A 151 4.77 -5.46 -2.58
C ALA A 151 5.83 -4.39 -2.89
N GLU A 152 5.50 -3.40 -3.73
CA GLU A 152 6.37 -2.27 -4.03
C GLU A 152 6.63 -1.39 -2.80
N ILE A 153 5.56 -1.01 -2.08
CA ILE A 153 5.70 -0.15 -0.90
C ILE A 153 6.53 -0.87 0.17
N LEU A 154 6.27 -2.16 0.40
CA LEU A 154 7.05 -2.97 1.34
C LEU A 154 8.52 -3.10 0.90
N PHE A 155 8.76 -3.24 -0.41
CA PHE A 155 10.11 -3.35 -0.95
C PHE A 155 10.89 -2.04 -0.83
N ASP A 156 10.25 -0.88 -0.99
CA ASP A 156 10.90 0.42 -0.74
C ASP A 156 11.35 0.54 0.72
N ALA A 157 10.48 0.18 1.67
CA ALA A 157 10.83 0.17 3.11
C ALA A 157 11.97 -0.83 3.42
N LEU A 158 12.00 -1.96 2.72
CA LEU A 158 13.10 -2.92 2.79
C LEU A 158 14.40 -2.31 2.27
N LEU A 159 14.41 -1.64 1.13
CA LEU A 159 15.61 -1.01 0.56
C LEU A 159 16.15 0.08 1.49
N GLU A 160 15.29 0.93 2.06
CA GLU A 160 15.70 1.91 3.07
C GLU A 160 16.35 1.25 4.29
N THR A 161 15.83 0.09 4.70
CA THR A 161 16.37 -0.66 5.84
C THR A 161 17.71 -1.30 5.50
N ARG A 162 17.88 -1.82 4.28
CA ARG A 162 19.16 -2.34 3.79
C ARG A 162 20.23 -1.24 3.75
N ASP A 163 19.85 -0.04 3.31
CA ASP A 163 20.73 1.13 3.29
C ASP A 163 21.17 1.50 4.72
N LYS A 164 20.25 1.53 5.69
CA LYS A 164 20.56 1.77 7.11
C LYS A 164 21.53 0.72 7.68
N LEU A 165 21.49 -0.51 7.18
CA LEU A 165 22.39 -1.60 7.57
C LEU A 165 23.69 -1.66 6.76
N ASN A 166 23.90 -0.72 5.82
CA ASN A 166 25.04 -0.72 4.88
C ASN A 166 25.18 -2.03 4.10
N LEU A 167 24.04 -2.66 3.77
CA LEU A 167 24.01 -3.83 2.89
C LEU A 167 24.22 -3.39 1.43
N PRO A 168 24.54 -4.33 0.51
CA PRO A 168 24.57 -4.01 -0.91
C PRO A 168 23.25 -3.36 -1.36
N PRO A 169 23.27 -2.36 -2.25
CA PRO A 169 22.06 -1.70 -2.73
C PRO A 169 21.14 -2.66 -3.49
N ASP A 170 21.66 -3.80 -3.93
CA ASP A 170 20.95 -4.77 -4.75
C ASP A 170 20.33 -5.87 -3.91
N ASP A 171 19.05 -6.12 -4.17
CA ASP A 171 18.30 -7.21 -3.59
C ASP A 171 17.87 -8.16 -4.72
N PRO A 172 18.02 -9.49 -4.58
CA PRO A 172 17.45 -10.45 -5.53
C PRO A 172 15.93 -10.31 -5.72
N LEU A 173 15.24 -9.79 -4.69
CA LEU A 173 13.90 -9.20 -4.69
C LEU A 173 13.58 -8.40 -5.94
N GLN A 174 14.60 -7.67 -6.39
CA GLN A 174 14.45 -6.72 -7.45
C GLN A 174 14.01 -7.36 -8.76
N THR A 175 14.64 -8.47 -9.14
CA THR A 175 14.34 -9.17 -10.38
C THR A 175 12.93 -9.75 -10.35
N VAL A 176 12.54 -10.33 -9.22
CA VAL A 176 11.19 -10.90 -9.03
C VAL A 176 10.12 -9.82 -9.16
N LEU A 177 10.32 -8.65 -8.53
CA LEU A 177 9.39 -7.53 -8.69
C LEU A 177 9.38 -6.98 -10.12
N ASP A 178 10.54 -6.86 -10.74
CA ASP A 178 10.66 -6.37 -12.11
C ASP A 178 9.91 -7.29 -13.10
N GLU A 179 9.96 -8.62 -12.90
CA GLU A 179 9.22 -9.65 -13.67
C GLU A 179 7.70 -9.57 -13.41
N ARG A 180 7.28 -9.46 -12.15
CA ARG A 180 5.84 -9.31 -11.81
C ARG A 180 5.24 -8.02 -12.37
N PHE A 181 6.04 -6.96 -12.41
CA PHE A 181 5.66 -5.69 -13.03
C PHE A 181 5.52 -5.81 -14.55
N GLU A 182 6.44 -6.54 -15.20
CA GLU A 182 6.35 -6.90 -16.63
C GLU A 182 5.03 -7.59 -16.95
N GLU A 183 4.69 -8.64 -16.21
CA GLU A 183 3.45 -9.41 -16.39
C GLU A 183 2.22 -8.51 -16.23
N SER A 184 2.24 -7.57 -15.28
CA SER A 184 1.19 -6.58 -15.11
C SER A 184 1.10 -5.64 -16.30
N ILE A 185 2.21 -5.14 -16.85
CA ILE A 185 2.20 -4.29 -18.06
C ILE A 185 1.68 -5.06 -19.26
N GLU A 186 2.11 -6.32 -19.45
CA GLU A 186 1.68 -7.16 -20.56
C GLU A 186 0.16 -7.40 -20.53
N ALA A 187 -0.45 -7.45 -19.34
CA ALA A 187 -1.90 -7.49 -19.19
C ALA A 187 -2.62 -6.18 -19.60
N HIS A 188 -1.90 -5.06 -19.70
CA HIS A 188 -2.44 -3.71 -19.98
C HIS A 188 -1.85 -3.06 -21.26
N ARG A 189 -1.31 -3.87 -22.17
CA ARG A 189 -0.33 -3.61 -23.24
C ARG A 189 -0.63 -2.56 -24.34
N ASP A 190 -1.72 -1.82 -24.28
CA ASP A 190 -2.20 -1.05 -25.44
C ASP A 190 -1.61 0.38 -25.57
N SER A 191 -0.69 0.78 -24.69
CA SER A 191 -0.09 2.14 -24.73
C SER A 191 1.37 2.13 -25.19
N GLU A 192 1.68 2.87 -26.27
CA GLU A 192 3.05 3.09 -26.75
C GLU A 192 3.94 3.82 -25.73
N ALA A 193 3.35 4.71 -24.92
CA ALA A 193 4.07 5.43 -23.87
C ALA A 193 4.57 4.49 -22.76
N LEU A 194 3.78 3.46 -22.42
CA LEU A 194 4.21 2.41 -21.49
C LEU A 194 5.39 1.62 -22.05
N LYS A 195 5.36 1.26 -23.34
CA LYS A 195 6.45 0.51 -23.99
C LYS A 195 7.76 1.30 -23.98
N MET A 196 7.73 2.58 -24.34
CA MET A 196 8.96 3.40 -24.34
C MET A 196 9.54 3.60 -22.93
N ALA A 197 8.68 3.81 -21.93
CA ALA A 197 9.12 3.97 -20.55
C ALA A 197 9.69 2.65 -19.99
N HIS A 198 9.12 1.52 -20.41
CA HIS A 198 9.59 0.18 -20.11
C HIS A 198 10.97 -0.12 -20.74
N ASP A 199 11.12 0.09 -22.05
CA ASP A 199 12.39 -0.11 -22.78
C ASP A 199 13.53 0.71 -22.15
N ARG A 200 13.22 1.94 -21.71
CA ARG A 200 14.18 2.82 -21.03
C ARG A 200 14.62 2.25 -19.67
N ARG A 201 13.70 1.65 -18.91
CA ARG A 201 14.01 0.98 -17.65
C ARG A 201 14.91 -0.24 -17.89
N GLU A 202 14.57 -1.05 -18.89
CA GLU A 202 15.30 -2.28 -19.19
C GLU A 202 16.75 -1.97 -19.62
N ALA A 203 16.94 -0.96 -20.46
CA ALA A 203 18.27 -0.48 -20.86
C ALA A 203 19.11 -0.05 -19.64
N LYS A 204 18.51 0.65 -18.67
CA LYS A 204 19.21 1.08 -17.45
C LYS A 204 19.52 -0.07 -16.50
N ASN A 205 18.64 -1.08 -16.41
CA ASN A 205 18.90 -2.30 -15.65
C ASN A 205 20.11 -3.07 -16.22
N ARG A 206 20.27 -3.13 -17.55
CA ARG A 206 21.44 -3.77 -18.19
C ARG A 206 22.73 -3.02 -17.88
N GLU A 207 22.73 -1.68 -17.97
CA GLU A 207 23.90 -0.86 -17.62
C GLU A 207 24.35 -1.06 -16.16
N LEU A 208 23.40 -1.19 -15.23
CA LEU A 208 23.66 -1.47 -13.81
C LEU A 208 24.29 -2.86 -13.60
N SER A 209 23.73 -3.89 -14.24
CA SER A 209 24.27 -5.25 -14.19
C SER A 209 25.72 -5.34 -14.71
N ASP A 210 26.03 -4.60 -15.78
CA ASP A 210 27.38 -4.50 -16.32
C ASP A 210 28.34 -3.78 -15.35
N ALA A 211 27.87 -2.73 -14.67
CA ALA A 211 28.64 -2.03 -13.65
C ALA A 211 28.95 -2.92 -12.44
N HIS A 212 28.00 -3.75 -12.00
CA HIS A 212 28.22 -4.74 -10.93
C HIS A 212 29.26 -5.78 -11.31
N SER A 213 29.13 -6.32 -12.53
CA SER A 213 30.08 -7.31 -13.03
C SER A 213 31.50 -6.77 -13.07
N LYS A 214 31.68 -5.49 -13.39
CA LYS A 214 32.98 -4.81 -13.32
C LYS A 214 33.47 -4.62 -11.88
N LEU A 215 32.61 -4.23 -10.95
CA LEU A 215 32.97 -4.06 -9.55
C LEU A 215 33.37 -5.37 -8.87
N ALA A 216 32.63 -6.45 -9.12
CA ALA A 216 32.95 -7.79 -8.62
C ALA A 216 34.32 -8.27 -9.14
N ARG A 217 34.63 -8.03 -10.42
CA ARG A 217 35.96 -8.34 -10.99
C ARG A 217 37.07 -7.54 -10.30
N MET A 218 36.87 -6.24 -10.08
CA MET A 218 37.84 -5.39 -9.39
C MET A 218 38.06 -5.80 -7.92
N GLN A 219 37.00 -6.22 -7.22
CA GLN A 219 37.09 -6.77 -5.86
C GLN A 219 37.98 -8.01 -5.82
N THR A 220 37.72 -8.98 -6.70
CA THR A 220 38.51 -10.21 -6.80
C THR A 220 39.98 -9.92 -7.16
N GLU A 221 40.23 -8.96 -8.05
CA GLU A 221 41.59 -8.51 -8.37
C GLU A 221 42.30 -7.88 -7.18
N LEU A 222 41.60 -7.07 -6.39
CA LEU A 222 42.14 -6.41 -5.20
C LEU A 222 42.50 -7.43 -4.12
N GLU A 223 41.61 -8.38 -3.83
CA GLU A 223 41.89 -9.51 -2.93
C GLU A 223 43.07 -10.35 -3.41
N SER A 224 43.18 -10.59 -4.73
CA SER A 224 44.29 -11.35 -5.29
C SER A 224 45.64 -10.63 -5.11
N LYS A 225 45.65 -9.30 -5.26
CA LYS A 225 46.85 -8.46 -5.12
C LYS A 225 47.23 -8.29 -3.65
N GLU A 226 46.27 -8.14 -2.75
CA GLU A 226 46.51 -8.11 -1.30
C GLU A 226 47.07 -9.46 -0.82
N ARG A 227 46.50 -10.60 -1.25
CA ARG A 227 47.05 -11.94 -0.96
C ARG A 227 48.45 -12.16 -1.55
N GLN A 228 48.76 -11.56 -2.70
CA GLN A 228 50.11 -11.62 -3.28
C GLN A 228 51.11 -10.74 -2.53
N ALA A 229 50.66 -9.60 -1.98
CA ALA A 229 51.48 -8.70 -1.16
C ALA A 229 51.74 -9.26 0.25
N GLU A 230 50.80 -10.04 0.81
CA GLU A 230 50.90 -10.68 2.13
C GLU A 230 51.63 -12.04 2.11
N ARG A 231 51.86 -12.64 0.93
CA ARG A 231 52.68 -13.86 0.83
C ARG A 231 54.10 -13.56 1.32
N PRO A 232 54.61 -14.25 2.37
CA PRO A 232 56.00 -14.10 2.77
C PRO A 232 56.87 -14.52 1.58
N ARG A 233 57.72 -13.63 1.09
CA ARG A 233 58.84 -14.03 0.22
C ARG A 233 59.65 -15.04 1.04
N ALA A 234 59.55 -16.33 0.69
CA ALA A 234 60.53 -17.31 1.11
C ALA A 234 61.85 -16.92 0.43
N VAL A 235 62.61 -16.08 1.13
CA VAL A 235 63.93 -15.64 0.69
C VAL A 235 64.88 -16.82 0.88
N ALA A 236 65.23 -17.48 -0.22
CA ALA A 236 66.53 -18.11 -0.34
C ALA A 236 67.57 -17.00 -0.16
N ALA A 237 68.33 -17.08 0.93
CA ALA A 237 69.25 -16.06 1.38
C ALA A 237 70.41 -15.84 0.40
N LEU A 238 70.42 -14.70 -0.27
CA LEU A 238 71.63 -13.97 -0.66
C LEU A 238 71.40 -12.47 -0.36
N PRO A 239 72.38 -11.75 0.21
CA PRO A 239 72.18 -10.40 0.70
C PRO A 239 72.28 -9.37 -0.43
N VAL A 240 71.19 -8.67 -0.70
CA VAL A 240 71.14 -7.48 -1.56
C VAL A 240 70.41 -6.37 -0.79
N PRO A 241 70.79 -5.08 -0.92
CA PRO A 241 70.38 -4.04 0.03
C PRO A 241 68.88 -3.78 0.02
N VAL A 242 68.38 -3.46 1.21
CA VAL A 242 67.01 -3.09 1.55
C VAL A 242 66.47 -2.01 0.59
N GLN A 243 65.52 -2.38 -0.26
CA GLN A 243 64.61 -1.43 -0.90
C GLN A 243 63.47 -1.10 0.08
N PRO A 244 63.11 0.18 0.27
CA PRO A 244 62.05 0.56 1.19
C PRO A 244 60.67 0.37 0.54
N ALA A 245 59.71 0.04 1.40
CA ALA A 245 58.25 0.11 1.22
C ALA A 245 57.68 -0.64 0.01
N THR A 246 56.99 -1.74 0.32
CA THR A 246 55.92 -2.33 -0.49
C THR A 246 55.09 -1.22 -1.14
N ASP A 247 55.04 -1.20 -2.46
CA ASP A 247 54.40 -0.14 -3.24
C ASP A 247 52.86 -0.22 -3.04
N MET A 248 52.36 0.44 -1.98
CA MET A 248 50.94 0.50 -1.60
C MET A 248 50.12 1.45 -2.50
N ALA A 249 50.79 2.22 -3.36
CA ALA A 249 50.17 3.14 -4.30
C ALA A 249 49.13 2.47 -5.23
N PRO A 250 49.43 1.35 -5.92
CA PRO A 250 48.45 0.65 -6.76
C PRO A 250 47.25 0.08 -5.99
N VAL A 251 47.42 -0.39 -4.74
CA VAL A 251 46.32 -0.91 -3.92
C VAL A 251 45.42 0.22 -3.43
N ASN A 252 46.01 1.35 -3.02
CA ASN A 252 45.27 2.54 -2.62
C ASN A 252 44.52 3.18 -3.79
N GLU A 253 45.08 3.14 -5.00
CA GLU A 253 44.39 3.59 -6.21
C GLU A 253 43.19 2.70 -6.56
N LEU A 254 43.35 1.38 -6.43
CA LEU A 254 42.27 0.40 -6.58
C LEU A 254 41.15 0.61 -5.54
N ARG A 255 41.49 0.87 -4.28
CA ARG A 255 40.50 1.22 -3.23
C ARG A 255 39.76 2.52 -3.52
N ARG A 256 40.45 3.54 -4.04
CA ARG A 256 39.81 4.80 -4.47
C ARG A 256 38.85 4.59 -5.64
N ARG A 257 39.24 3.78 -6.64
CA ARG A 257 38.37 3.41 -7.77
C ARG A 257 37.16 2.62 -7.32
N MET A 258 37.32 1.68 -6.38
CA MET A 258 36.19 0.97 -5.77
C MET A 258 35.25 1.91 -5.01
N ALA A 259 35.78 2.87 -4.26
CA ALA A 259 34.97 3.86 -3.56
C ALA A 259 34.17 4.74 -4.53
N SER A 260 34.79 5.20 -5.62
CA SER A 260 34.06 6.01 -6.62
C SER A 260 33.01 5.20 -7.36
N LEU A 261 33.29 3.93 -7.69
CA LEU A 261 32.30 3.05 -8.34
C LEU A 261 31.13 2.69 -7.43
N LYS A 262 31.36 2.54 -6.12
CA LYS A 262 30.29 2.39 -5.13
C LYS A 262 29.39 3.63 -5.06
N GLU A 263 30.00 4.82 -5.09
CA GLU A 263 29.25 6.08 -5.09
C GLU A 263 28.48 6.28 -6.39
N GLU A 264 29.09 5.97 -7.55
CA GLU A 264 28.41 6.01 -8.85
C GLU A 264 27.26 5.01 -8.91
N LEU A 265 27.41 3.82 -8.32
CA LEU A 265 26.30 2.86 -8.18
C LEU A 265 25.16 3.39 -7.33
N LYS A 266 25.48 4.03 -6.20
CA LYS A 266 24.47 4.66 -5.34
C LYS A 266 23.70 5.74 -6.10
N GLN A 267 24.39 6.55 -6.90
CA GLN A 267 23.76 7.55 -7.77
C GLN A 267 22.87 6.88 -8.83
N ARG A 268 23.36 5.86 -9.52
CA ARG A 268 22.57 5.10 -10.52
C ARG A 268 21.36 4.40 -9.91
N HIS A 269 21.46 3.94 -8.67
CA HIS A 269 20.34 3.36 -7.92
C HIS A 269 19.29 4.42 -7.59
N SER A 270 19.72 5.63 -7.20
CA SER A 270 18.81 6.76 -7.01
C SER A 270 18.10 7.17 -8.31
N GLU A 271 18.83 7.18 -9.43
CA GLU A 271 18.27 7.42 -10.77
C GLU A 271 17.27 6.33 -11.17
N ARG A 272 17.56 5.07 -10.86
CA ARG A 272 16.64 3.94 -11.09
C ARG A 272 15.35 4.09 -10.29
N ASN A 273 15.45 4.47 -9.02
CA ASN A 273 14.27 4.69 -8.18
C ASN A 273 13.45 5.88 -8.69
N GLN A 274 14.10 6.94 -9.19
CA GLN A 274 13.40 8.05 -9.87
C GLN A 274 12.68 7.59 -11.14
N LEU A 275 13.35 6.81 -12.00
CA LEU A 275 12.73 6.26 -13.22
C LEU A 275 11.53 5.34 -12.90
N ARG A 276 11.55 4.64 -11.76
CA ARG A 276 10.37 3.88 -11.29
C ARG A 276 9.22 4.78 -10.92
N GLN A 277 9.48 5.84 -10.16
CA GLN A 277 8.46 6.82 -9.80
C GLN A 277 7.88 7.49 -11.06
N GLU A 278 8.71 7.80 -12.05
CA GLU A 278 8.27 8.32 -13.34
C GLU A 278 7.39 7.31 -14.11
N LEU A 279 7.78 6.04 -14.16
CA LEU A 279 7.01 4.97 -14.80
C LEU A 279 5.66 4.75 -14.11
N LYS A 280 5.63 4.78 -12.78
CA LYS A 280 4.42 4.70 -11.97
C LYS A 280 3.50 5.90 -12.21
N ALA A 281 4.04 7.12 -12.18
CA ALA A 281 3.26 8.31 -12.47
C ALA A 281 2.66 8.28 -13.89
N ALA A 282 3.41 7.76 -14.87
CA ALA A 282 2.91 7.57 -16.23
C ALA A 282 1.79 6.50 -16.29
N LEU A 283 1.91 5.40 -15.54
CA LEU A 283 0.86 4.39 -15.39
C LEU A 283 -0.40 4.97 -14.75
N GLU A 284 -0.26 5.67 -13.63
CA GLU A 284 -1.36 6.37 -12.95
C GLU A 284 -2.04 7.37 -13.89
N THR A 285 -1.26 8.11 -14.68
CA THR A 285 -1.81 9.04 -15.68
C THR A 285 -2.57 8.31 -16.79
N VAL A 286 -2.06 7.18 -17.29
CA VAL A 286 -2.76 6.37 -18.30
C VAL A 286 -4.03 5.74 -17.73
N GLU A 287 -3.99 5.30 -16.48
CA GLU A 287 -5.15 4.78 -15.75
C GLU A 287 -6.19 5.87 -15.51
N GLU A 288 -5.78 7.08 -15.09
CA GLU A 288 -6.65 8.25 -14.96
C GLU A 288 -7.26 8.67 -16.30
N LEU A 289 -6.48 8.64 -17.39
CA LEU A 289 -6.96 8.94 -18.73
C LEU A 289 -7.95 7.87 -19.22
N ARG A 290 -7.69 6.59 -18.98
CA ARG A 290 -8.64 5.50 -19.24
C ARG A 290 -9.87 5.59 -18.37
N GLN A 291 -9.73 5.97 -17.10
CA GLN A 291 -10.85 6.21 -16.20
C GLN A 291 -11.67 7.40 -16.66
N LYS A 292 -11.04 8.49 -17.13
CA LYS A 292 -11.73 9.64 -17.73
C LYS A 292 -12.41 9.27 -19.05
N GLU A 293 -11.75 8.51 -19.92
CA GLU A 293 -12.31 8.07 -21.18
C GLU A 293 -13.46 7.09 -20.96
N THR A 294 -13.35 6.17 -19.99
CA THR A 294 -14.47 5.31 -19.55
C THR A 294 -15.54 6.08 -18.80
N LEU A 295 -15.23 7.15 -18.06
CA LEU A 295 -16.20 8.05 -17.44
C LEU A 295 -16.93 8.87 -18.50
N ASP A 296 -16.25 9.40 -19.51
CA ASP A 296 -16.84 10.17 -20.61
C ASP A 296 -17.73 9.25 -21.47
N THR A 297 -17.23 8.07 -21.83
CA THR A 297 -18.03 7.04 -22.54
C THR A 297 -19.20 6.57 -21.66
N ALA A 298 -19.00 6.39 -20.35
CA ALA A 298 -20.07 6.03 -19.42
C ALA A 298 -21.00 7.20 -19.07
N THR A 299 -20.63 8.45 -19.38
CA THR A 299 -21.45 9.66 -19.26
C THR A 299 -22.34 9.77 -20.49
N GLU A 300 -21.78 9.59 -21.69
CA GLU A 300 -22.55 9.48 -22.93
C GLU A 300 -23.52 8.28 -22.91
N GLU A 301 -23.10 7.13 -22.41
CA GLU A 301 -23.99 5.98 -22.17
C GLU A 301 -24.95 6.18 -20.99
N ALA A 302 -24.56 6.93 -19.94
CA ALA A 302 -25.46 7.26 -18.82
C ALA A 302 -26.56 8.21 -19.25
N GLU A 303 -26.27 9.19 -20.11
CA GLU A 303 -27.27 10.11 -20.66
C GLU A 303 -28.31 9.34 -21.51
N SER A 304 -27.88 8.35 -22.30
CA SER A 304 -28.76 7.42 -23.02
C SER A 304 -29.62 6.53 -22.08
N ILE A 305 -29.04 6.02 -20.99
CA ILE A 305 -29.73 5.11 -20.05
C ILE A 305 -30.65 5.86 -19.07
N GLU A 306 -30.33 7.10 -18.68
CA GLU A 306 -31.17 7.93 -17.80
C GLU A 306 -32.43 8.48 -18.49
N GLU A 307 -32.40 8.61 -19.82
CA GLU A 307 -33.58 8.95 -20.60
C GLU A 307 -34.73 7.92 -20.45
N GLY A 308 -34.45 6.71 -19.92
CA GLY A 308 -35.40 5.63 -19.66
C GLY A 308 -35.86 5.43 -18.20
N LEU A 309 -35.41 6.24 -17.24
CA LEU A 309 -35.65 6.03 -15.79
C LEU A 309 -36.40 7.20 -15.13
N LEU A 310 -37.29 6.91 -14.19
CA LEU A 310 -37.95 7.92 -13.35
C LEU A 310 -37.29 7.96 -11.98
N ASP A 311 -37.01 9.17 -11.51
CA ASP A 311 -36.61 9.41 -10.13
C ASP A 311 -37.81 9.16 -9.21
N GLU A 312 -37.58 8.42 -8.13
CA GLU A 312 -38.55 8.24 -7.07
C GLU A 312 -38.29 9.31 -5.99
N PRO A 313 -39.31 9.97 -5.42
CA PRO A 313 -39.10 10.73 -4.21
C PRO A 313 -38.57 9.78 -3.12
N GLU A 314 -37.45 10.16 -2.49
CA GLU A 314 -36.84 9.37 -1.42
C GLU A 314 -37.90 8.99 -0.39
N PRO A 315 -38.05 7.71 -0.02
CA PRO A 315 -38.97 7.35 1.03
C PRO A 315 -38.46 7.93 2.36
N MET A 316 -39.01 9.08 2.73
CA MET A 316 -38.80 9.69 4.04
C MET A 316 -39.53 8.86 5.11
N GLY A 317 -38.92 7.74 5.54
CA GLY A 317 -39.43 6.90 6.62
C GLY A 317 -38.84 5.49 6.69
N VAL A 318 -39.14 4.78 7.78
CA VAL A 318 -38.83 3.36 7.97
C VAL A 318 -39.72 2.52 7.06
N GLN A 319 -39.13 1.73 6.16
CA GLN A 319 -39.87 0.85 5.26
C GLN A 319 -40.33 -0.42 6.00
N PRO A 320 -41.46 -1.04 5.62
CA PRO A 320 -41.89 -2.29 6.22
C PRO A 320 -40.93 -3.42 5.84
N VAL A 321 -40.78 -4.38 6.75
CA VAL A 321 -40.02 -5.62 6.51
C VAL A 321 -40.74 -6.46 5.44
N ARG A 322 -39.99 -6.98 4.48
CA ARG A 322 -40.49 -7.78 3.36
C ARG A 322 -39.70 -9.08 3.24
N VAL A 323 -40.37 -10.15 2.84
CA VAL A 323 -39.71 -11.45 2.59
C VAL A 323 -39.14 -11.48 1.16
N PRO A 324 -37.84 -11.80 0.97
CA PRO A 324 -37.26 -11.96 -0.36
C PRO A 324 -37.81 -13.18 -1.09
N GLU A 325 -38.26 -12.96 -2.33
CA GLU A 325 -38.65 -14.01 -3.26
C GLU A 325 -37.69 -14.02 -4.44
N PHE A 326 -36.96 -15.12 -4.61
CA PHE A 326 -35.96 -15.26 -5.67
C PHE A 326 -36.58 -15.90 -6.91
N SER A 327 -36.69 -15.13 -7.99
CA SER A 327 -37.10 -15.68 -9.28
C SER A 327 -36.08 -16.70 -9.81
N GLN A 328 -36.53 -17.60 -10.69
CA GLN A 328 -35.67 -18.60 -11.30
C GLN A 328 -34.48 -17.96 -12.06
N LYS A 329 -34.75 -16.89 -12.81
CA LYS A 329 -33.73 -16.13 -13.56
C LYS A 329 -32.71 -15.47 -12.66
N PHE A 330 -33.13 -14.98 -11.50
CA PHE A 330 -32.21 -14.42 -10.52
C PHE A 330 -31.27 -15.50 -9.98
N ARG A 331 -31.78 -16.70 -9.67
CA ARG A 331 -30.96 -17.83 -9.18
C ARG A 331 -29.91 -18.24 -10.22
N GLU A 332 -30.32 -18.39 -11.48
CA GLU A 332 -29.41 -18.68 -12.60
C GLU A 332 -28.31 -17.62 -12.74
N SER A 333 -28.65 -16.34 -12.52
CA SER A 333 -27.67 -15.26 -12.59
C SER A 333 -26.60 -15.36 -11.48
N LEU A 334 -26.86 -16.02 -10.36
CA LEU A 334 -25.89 -16.13 -9.27
C LEU A 334 -24.76 -17.11 -9.59
N ASP A 335 -25.04 -18.13 -10.41
CA ASP A 335 -24.07 -19.17 -10.76
C ASP A 335 -23.00 -18.66 -11.75
N GLU A 336 -23.34 -17.62 -12.53
CA GLU A 336 -22.46 -17.04 -13.56
C GLU A 336 -21.62 -15.86 -13.05
N LEU A 337 -21.93 -15.31 -11.87
CA LEU A 337 -21.35 -14.06 -11.37
C LEU A 337 -20.19 -14.27 -10.39
N PRO A 338 -19.23 -13.32 -10.32
CA PRO A 338 -18.15 -13.39 -9.34
C PRO A 338 -18.67 -13.46 -7.89
N SER A 339 -18.05 -14.30 -7.06
CA SER A 339 -18.49 -14.56 -5.69
C SER A 339 -18.58 -13.30 -4.82
N ARG A 340 -17.71 -12.31 -5.06
CA ARG A 340 -17.74 -11.00 -4.38
C ARG A 340 -19.03 -10.23 -4.68
N THR A 341 -19.46 -10.22 -5.94
CA THR A 341 -20.67 -9.55 -6.41
C THR A 341 -21.92 -10.23 -5.85
N VAL A 342 -21.93 -11.56 -5.84
CA VAL A 342 -23.01 -12.36 -5.25
C VAL A 342 -23.15 -12.10 -3.75
N ARG A 343 -22.03 -12.07 -3.01
CA ARG A 343 -22.06 -11.75 -1.57
C ARG A 343 -22.60 -10.34 -1.33
N HIS A 344 -22.12 -9.36 -2.09
CA HIS A 344 -22.54 -7.97 -1.93
C HIS A 344 -24.03 -7.76 -2.27
N SER A 345 -24.54 -8.43 -3.32
CA SER A 345 -25.95 -8.36 -3.69
C SER A 345 -26.84 -8.98 -2.61
N MET A 346 -26.45 -10.10 -2.00
CA MET A 346 -27.19 -10.73 -0.90
C MET A 346 -27.27 -9.84 0.35
N VAL A 347 -26.18 -9.15 0.69
CA VAL A 347 -26.18 -8.16 1.79
C VAL A 347 -27.14 -7.03 1.50
N LEU A 348 -27.11 -6.47 0.28
CA LEU A 348 -28.03 -5.40 -0.13
C LEU A 348 -29.50 -5.85 -0.09
N ILE A 349 -29.80 -7.06 -0.57
CA ILE A 349 -31.14 -7.66 -0.51
C ILE A 349 -31.62 -7.76 0.93
N GLY A 350 -30.76 -8.21 1.85
CA GLY A 350 -31.08 -8.28 3.27
C GLY A 350 -31.46 -6.92 3.86
N ARG A 351 -30.72 -5.87 3.50
CA ARG A 351 -31.00 -4.49 3.95
C ARG A 351 -32.30 -3.93 3.36
N LEU A 352 -32.56 -4.18 2.07
CA LEU A 352 -33.82 -3.84 1.41
C LEU A 352 -35.02 -4.56 2.05
N ALA A 353 -34.86 -5.85 2.34
CA ALA A 353 -35.87 -6.68 2.99
C ALA A 353 -36.14 -6.24 4.43
N ALA A 354 -35.11 -5.79 5.15
CA ALA A 354 -35.25 -5.25 6.51
C ALA A 354 -35.89 -3.85 6.56
N GLY A 355 -36.10 -3.21 5.41
CA GLY A 355 -36.71 -1.88 5.34
C GLY A 355 -35.75 -0.74 5.73
N GLU A 356 -34.44 -0.96 5.65
CA GLU A 356 -33.43 0.03 6.01
C GLU A 356 -33.42 1.19 5.00
N SER A 357 -33.71 2.41 5.45
CA SER A 357 -33.88 3.59 4.57
C SER A 357 -32.67 3.84 3.66
N GLY A 358 -31.44 3.64 4.15
CA GLY A 358 -30.21 3.81 3.37
C GLY A 358 -30.04 2.81 2.22
N ALA A 359 -30.72 1.66 2.26
CA ALA A 359 -30.71 0.69 1.17
C ALA A 359 -31.58 1.12 -0.02
N PHE A 360 -32.54 2.03 0.19
CA PHE A 360 -33.42 2.59 -0.84
C PHE A 360 -32.84 3.86 -1.49
N THR A 361 -31.72 4.39 -1.00
CA THR A 361 -31.06 5.54 -1.60
C THR A 361 -30.57 5.20 -3.02
N GLY A 362 -30.95 6.02 -4.00
CA GLY A 362 -30.52 5.86 -5.40
C GLY A 362 -31.28 4.82 -6.24
N ILE A 363 -32.37 4.26 -5.70
CA ILE A 363 -33.28 3.43 -6.49
C ILE A 363 -33.93 4.27 -7.60
N LYS A 364 -34.12 3.66 -8.77
CA LYS A 364 -34.83 4.28 -9.89
C LYS A 364 -35.87 3.32 -10.44
N ARG A 365 -37.04 3.84 -10.84
CA ARG A 365 -38.08 3.04 -11.51
C ARG A 365 -37.87 3.06 -13.02
N LEU A 366 -38.20 1.96 -13.68
CA LEU A 366 -38.21 1.94 -15.15
C LEU A 366 -39.37 2.81 -15.68
N LYS A 367 -39.12 3.67 -16.68
CA LYS A 367 -40.20 4.44 -17.34
C LYS A 367 -41.26 3.52 -17.97
N THR A 368 -40.81 2.40 -18.53
CA THR A 368 -41.65 1.47 -19.28
C THR A 368 -42.48 0.54 -18.41
N ASN A 369 -42.01 0.20 -17.21
CA ASN A 369 -42.74 -0.62 -16.24
C ASN A 369 -42.48 -0.12 -14.81
N ARG A 370 -43.45 0.61 -14.26
CA ARG A 370 -43.31 1.31 -12.97
C ARG A 370 -43.31 0.40 -11.74
N ASP A 371 -43.58 -0.89 -11.93
CA ASP A 371 -43.55 -1.90 -10.87
C ASP A 371 -42.13 -2.46 -10.68
N ILE A 372 -41.22 -2.21 -11.62
CA ILE A 372 -39.84 -2.67 -11.57
C ILE A 372 -38.94 -1.52 -11.11
N VAL A 373 -38.20 -1.81 -10.06
CA VAL A 373 -37.22 -0.93 -9.43
C VAL A 373 -35.82 -1.45 -9.71
N ARG A 374 -34.89 -0.53 -9.94
CA ARG A 374 -33.48 -0.79 -10.18
C ARG A 374 -32.65 -0.20 -9.06
N GLN A 375 -31.84 -1.04 -8.40
CA GLN A 375 -30.81 -0.60 -7.46
C GLN A 375 -29.39 -0.94 -7.95
N ARG A 376 -28.42 -0.09 -7.59
CA ARG A 376 -27.00 -0.31 -7.91
C ARG A 376 -26.38 -1.34 -6.97
N VAL A 377 -25.59 -2.25 -7.52
CA VAL A 377 -24.76 -3.22 -6.80
C VAL A 377 -23.32 -2.97 -7.25
N GLY A 378 -22.57 -2.20 -6.46
CA GLY A 378 -21.26 -1.68 -6.90
C GLY A 378 -21.36 -0.79 -8.16
N ALA A 379 -20.22 -0.63 -8.86
CA ALA A 379 -20.15 0.16 -10.09
C ALA A 379 -20.87 -0.54 -11.26
N ASP A 380 -20.67 -1.86 -11.38
CA ASP A 380 -20.87 -2.58 -12.64
C ASP A 380 -22.17 -3.39 -12.73
N TYR A 381 -22.88 -3.60 -11.62
CA TYR A 381 -24.06 -4.46 -11.60
C TYR A 381 -25.32 -3.74 -11.15
N ARG A 382 -26.47 -4.19 -11.66
CA ARG A 382 -27.78 -3.64 -11.36
C ARG A 382 -28.72 -4.76 -10.93
N LEU A 383 -29.35 -4.55 -9.78
CA LEU A 383 -30.40 -5.41 -9.24
C LEU A 383 -31.75 -4.89 -9.71
N LEU A 384 -32.53 -5.76 -10.35
CA LEU A 384 -33.92 -5.49 -10.73
C LEU A 384 -34.86 -6.25 -9.83
N PHE A 385 -35.85 -5.56 -9.25
CA PHE A 385 -36.80 -6.15 -8.31
C PHE A 385 -38.15 -5.44 -8.31
N ARG A 386 -39.19 -6.11 -7.80
CA ARG A 386 -40.50 -5.51 -7.52
C ARG A 386 -40.71 -5.37 -6.03
N LEU A 387 -41.27 -4.24 -5.62
CA LEU A 387 -41.66 -4.00 -4.24
C LEU A 387 -43.15 -4.26 -4.09
N HIS A 388 -43.51 -5.30 -3.33
CA HIS A 388 -44.87 -5.55 -2.89
C HIS A 388 -45.05 -5.09 -1.44
N SER A 389 -46.27 -5.19 -0.92
CA SER A 389 -46.59 -4.78 0.46
C SER A 389 -45.92 -5.67 1.51
N LYS A 390 -45.67 -6.94 1.21
CA LYS A 390 -45.10 -7.94 2.14
C LYS A 390 -43.89 -8.71 1.60
N THR A 391 -43.62 -8.61 0.30
CA THR A 391 -42.55 -9.36 -0.36
C THR A 391 -41.71 -8.44 -1.25
N ILE A 392 -40.47 -8.84 -1.49
CA ILE A 392 -39.59 -8.23 -2.49
C ILE A 392 -39.22 -9.30 -3.51
N GLU A 393 -39.74 -9.17 -4.73
CA GLU A 393 -39.51 -10.14 -5.80
C GLU A 393 -38.23 -9.74 -6.56
N LEU A 394 -37.21 -10.59 -6.52
CA LEU A 394 -35.93 -10.36 -7.16
C LEU A 394 -35.93 -10.97 -8.56
N LEU A 395 -35.88 -10.10 -9.58
CA LEU A 395 -36.09 -10.47 -10.98
C LEU A 395 -34.78 -10.86 -11.66
N ALA A 396 -33.71 -10.08 -11.48
CA ALA A 396 -32.40 -10.36 -12.08
C ALA A 396 -31.29 -9.53 -11.44
N LEU A 397 -30.07 -10.05 -11.48
CA LEU A 397 -28.83 -9.33 -11.22
C LEU A 397 -28.01 -9.34 -12.51
N ILE A 398 -27.80 -8.18 -13.12
CA ILE A 398 -27.21 -8.09 -14.46
C ILE A 398 -26.08 -7.07 -14.53
N PRO A 399 -25.11 -7.25 -15.44
CA PRO A 399 -24.14 -6.22 -15.77
C PRO A 399 -24.83 -4.95 -16.27
N ARG A 400 -24.24 -3.79 -15.98
CA ARG A 400 -24.73 -2.47 -16.40
C ARG A 400 -24.94 -2.39 -17.91
N ARG A 401 -24.00 -2.92 -18.70
CA ARG A 401 -24.04 -2.95 -20.18
C ARG A 401 -25.25 -3.69 -20.76
N ASP A 402 -25.81 -4.64 -20.00
CA ASP A 402 -26.92 -5.48 -20.45
C ASP A 402 -28.29 -4.95 -20.00
N LEU A 403 -28.31 -3.84 -19.27
CA LEU A 403 -29.51 -3.26 -18.67
C LEU A 403 -30.57 -2.88 -19.70
N GLU A 404 -30.20 -2.15 -20.76
CA GLU A 404 -31.17 -1.73 -21.78
C GLU A 404 -31.78 -2.92 -22.53
N ARG A 405 -30.96 -3.93 -22.86
CA ARG A 405 -31.42 -5.16 -23.50
C ARG A 405 -32.44 -5.86 -22.60
N LYS A 406 -32.18 -5.90 -21.30
CA LYS A 406 -33.08 -6.52 -20.33
C LYS A 406 -34.37 -5.71 -20.14
N ILE A 407 -34.30 -4.39 -20.05
CA ILE A 407 -35.47 -3.50 -19.96
C ILE A 407 -36.40 -3.72 -21.17
N ARG A 408 -35.83 -3.80 -22.39
CA ARG A 408 -36.59 -4.12 -23.61
C ARG A 408 -37.27 -5.49 -23.51
N SER A 409 -36.57 -6.53 -23.06
CA SER A 409 -37.16 -7.88 -22.89
C SER A 409 -38.26 -7.98 -21.83
N LEU A 410 -38.25 -7.09 -20.82
CA LEU A 410 -39.23 -7.02 -19.74
C LEU A 410 -40.44 -6.13 -20.09
N THR A 411 -40.40 -5.45 -21.25
CA THR A 411 -41.49 -4.61 -21.78
C THR A 411 -42.40 -5.39 -22.73
N THR A 412 -41.86 -6.42 -23.40
CA THR A 412 -42.57 -7.20 -24.43
C THR A 412 -43.33 -8.42 -23.87
N ALA A 413 -43.39 -8.58 -22.55
CA ALA A 413 -44.14 -9.62 -21.85
C ALA A 413 -45.19 -8.95 -20.96
#